data_AF-A0A948QIU4-F1
#
_entry.id   AF-A0A948QIU4-F1
#
_cell.length_a   1.000
_cell.length_b   1.000
_cell.length_c   1.000
_cell.angle_alpha   90.00
_cell.angle_beta   90.00
_cell.angle_gamma   90.00
#
_symmetry.space_group_name_H-M   'P 1'
#
loop_
_entity.id
_entity.type
_entity.pdbx_description
1 polymer ?
#
loop_
_entity_poly.entity_id
_entity_poly.type
_entity_poly.pdbx_seq_one_letter_code
_entity_poly.pdbx_strand_id
1 'polypeptide(L)'
;MERGGVALQYINPFDNAKSADVLPIKSEHDPGVRLARELASFLKRNPPESFNPRWLYDNNKSLYTRIKRLLGLKQGRGDWEPIISQLDQRWREMWHLKGLNTKKLTLQENVAELRELLIKHNPTLFSPRWIEKTDNRLYRRLVNYRDKEGVVDWGMIVGELEDEWLPRWKHAPPRKKLEDYLPKEQYTDTKEIDDAIKAHNNGLVNLLIAEDFADKEADEFCRALIRLAQKGNKDATERLLDQVMIVVQEWMDEYEDMAVYKNNTRAARDTISRCVYYFESENSTSRFMPYVLKSLRLKAKGMQKQIPKSLDQNLGDSGKNQYDQIGRDPETGEVRIFASAGRSKQRPSY
;
A
#
# COMPACT_ATOMS: atom_id res chain seq x y z
N MET A 1 -44.35 -64.69 -29.46
CA MET A 1 -43.13 -64.26 -28.72
C MET A 1 -42.15 -63.76 -29.76
N GLU A 2 -42.18 -62.47 -30.07
CA GLU A 2 -41.26 -61.84 -31.03
C GLU A 2 -40.62 -60.65 -30.33
N ARG A 3 -39.29 -60.65 -30.25
CA ARG A 3 -38.49 -59.57 -29.68
C ARG A 3 -38.18 -58.57 -30.78
N GLY A 4 -38.81 -57.40 -30.73
CA GLY A 4 -38.45 -56.24 -31.55
C GLY A 4 -37.25 -55.51 -30.94
N GLY A 5 -36.12 -55.49 -31.66
CA GLY A 5 -34.95 -54.67 -31.32
C GLY A 5 -35.12 -53.25 -31.87
N VAL A 6 -34.95 -52.25 -31.01
CA VAL A 6 -34.91 -50.83 -31.39
C VAL A 6 -33.45 -50.41 -31.50
N ALA A 7 -33.02 -50.04 -32.70
CA ALA A 7 -31.73 -49.43 -32.94
C ALA A 7 -31.79 -47.93 -32.58
N LEU A 8 -31.02 -47.51 -31.58
CA LEU A 8 -30.80 -46.10 -31.27
C LEU A 8 -29.75 -45.55 -32.23
N GLN A 9 -30.16 -44.69 -33.16
CA GLN A 9 -29.24 -43.86 -33.94
C GLN A 9 -28.64 -42.78 -33.03
N TYR A 10 -27.32 -42.79 -32.92
CA TYR A 10 -26.54 -41.76 -32.23
C TYR A 10 -26.56 -40.48 -33.08
N ILE A 11 -27.25 -39.44 -32.62
CA ILE A 11 -27.18 -38.11 -33.21
C ILE A 11 -25.94 -37.42 -32.63
N ASN A 12 -24.99 -37.08 -33.50
CA ASN A 12 -23.75 -36.40 -33.16
C ASN A 12 -24.04 -34.90 -32.88
N PRO A 13 -23.82 -34.37 -31.66
CA PRO A 13 -24.22 -33.01 -31.30
C PRO A 13 -23.27 -31.91 -31.81
N PHE A 14 -22.36 -32.19 -32.74
CA PHE A 14 -21.32 -31.25 -33.17
C PHE A 14 -21.44 -30.67 -34.59
N ASP A 15 -22.49 -31.00 -35.35
CA ASP A 15 -22.64 -30.52 -36.74
C ASP A 15 -23.53 -29.28 -36.90
N ASN A 16 -23.27 -28.22 -36.12
CA ASN A 16 -23.80 -26.88 -36.44
C ASN A 16 -22.85 -25.77 -35.96
N ALA A 17 -21.76 -25.57 -36.69
CA ALA A 17 -20.86 -24.43 -36.51
C ALA A 17 -20.68 -23.67 -37.83
N LYS A 18 -21.77 -23.05 -38.33
CA LYS A 18 -21.74 -21.88 -39.22
C LYS A 18 -22.98 -21.00 -38.99
N SER A 19 -23.06 -20.43 -37.79
CA SER A 19 -23.95 -19.30 -37.49
C SER A 19 -23.06 -18.15 -37.07
N ALA A 20 -23.14 -17.02 -37.78
CA ALA A 20 -22.43 -15.81 -37.43
C ALA A 20 -22.69 -15.45 -35.95
N ASP A 21 -21.62 -15.16 -35.22
CA ASP A 21 -21.67 -14.64 -33.85
C ASP A 21 -22.40 -13.29 -33.83
N VAL A 22 -23.72 -13.33 -33.68
CA VAL A 22 -24.50 -12.17 -33.26
C VAL A 22 -24.23 -12.00 -31.77
N LEU A 23 -23.26 -11.15 -31.45
CA LEU A 23 -23.00 -10.74 -30.07
C LEU A 23 -24.32 -10.30 -29.42
N PRO A 24 -24.63 -10.74 -28.19
CA PRO A 24 -25.86 -10.37 -27.52
C PRO A 24 -25.95 -8.85 -27.43
N ILE A 25 -27.06 -8.30 -27.94
CA ILE A 25 -27.37 -6.87 -27.86
C ILE A 25 -27.45 -6.52 -26.38
N LYS A 26 -26.39 -5.91 -25.84
CA LYS A 26 -26.37 -5.46 -24.45
C LYS A 26 -27.46 -4.42 -24.27
N SER A 27 -28.27 -4.59 -23.23
CA SER A 27 -29.33 -3.68 -22.82
C SER A 27 -28.83 -2.23 -22.81
N GLU A 28 -29.63 -1.29 -23.33
CA GLU A 28 -29.34 0.15 -23.30
C GLU A 28 -29.12 0.70 -21.88
N HIS A 29 -29.53 -0.06 -20.86
CA HIS A 29 -29.35 0.27 -19.45
C HIS A 29 -28.03 -0.21 -18.85
N ASP A 30 -27.16 -0.90 -19.62
CA ASP A 30 -25.84 -1.29 -19.14
C ASP A 30 -25.00 -0.02 -18.85
N PRO A 31 -24.56 0.19 -17.60
CA PRO A 31 -23.83 1.40 -17.22
C PRO A 31 -22.49 1.55 -17.97
N GLY A 32 -21.90 0.48 -18.49
CA GLY A 32 -20.73 0.50 -19.36
C GLY A 32 -21.04 1.10 -20.72
N VAL A 33 -22.19 0.76 -21.32
CA VAL A 33 -22.67 1.35 -22.60
C VAL A 33 -22.86 2.85 -22.47
N ARG A 34 -23.48 3.30 -21.37
CA ARG A 34 -23.68 4.71 -21.10
C ARG A 34 -22.36 5.47 -20.99
N LEU A 35 -21.38 4.94 -20.25
CA LEU A 35 -20.08 5.59 -20.08
C LEU A 35 -19.22 5.55 -21.36
N ALA A 36 -19.32 4.49 -22.17
CA ALA A 36 -18.67 4.43 -23.48
C ALA A 36 -19.21 5.51 -24.43
N ARG A 37 -20.54 5.72 -24.46
CA ARG A 37 -21.17 6.80 -25.25
C ARG A 37 -20.75 8.19 -24.78
N GLU A 38 -20.64 8.38 -23.46
CA GLU A 38 -20.14 9.63 -22.88
C GLU A 38 -18.68 9.88 -23.25
N LEU A 39 -17.84 8.84 -23.20
CA LEU A 39 -16.45 8.90 -23.65
C LEU A 39 -16.33 9.20 -25.14
N ALA A 40 -17.11 8.54 -26.00
CA ALA A 40 -17.14 8.84 -27.43
C ALA A 40 -17.54 10.30 -27.71
N SER A 41 -18.55 10.81 -27.00
CA SER A 41 -19.00 12.20 -27.11
C SER A 41 -17.94 13.20 -26.61
N PHE A 42 -17.15 12.80 -25.62
CA PHE A 42 -16.02 13.59 -25.14
C PHE A 42 -14.87 13.63 -26.16
N LEU A 43 -14.50 12.48 -26.74
CA LEU A 43 -13.46 12.34 -27.76
C LEU A 43 -13.82 13.09 -29.05
N LYS A 44 -15.09 13.10 -29.46
CA LYS A 44 -15.56 13.89 -30.61
C LYS A 44 -15.36 15.39 -30.41
N ARG A 45 -15.58 15.88 -29.19
CA ARG A 45 -15.41 17.31 -28.84
C ARG A 45 -13.95 17.70 -28.63
N ASN A 46 -13.12 16.74 -28.22
CA ASN A 46 -11.70 16.96 -27.90
C ASN A 46 -10.87 15.84 -28.54
N PRO A 47 -10.72 15.84 -29.88
CA PRO A 47 -10.05 14.76 -30.59
C PRO A 47 -8.56 14.74 -30.24
N PRO A 48 -8.05 13.70 -29.54
CA PRO A 48 -6.62 13.56 -29.31
C PRO A 48 -5.93 12.97 -30.54
N GLU A 49 -4.60 13.04 -30.62
CA GLU A 49 -3.84 12.21 -31.58
C GLU A 49 -3.82 10.73 -31.15
N SER A 50 -3.74 10.49 -29.84
CA SER A 50 -3.93 9.19 -29.20
C SER A 50 -4.38 9.37 -27.75
N PHE A 51 -5.04 8.37 -27.17
CA PHE A 51 -5.47 8.47 -25.77
C PHE A 51 -5.33 7.17 -24.99
N ASN A 52 -5.31 7.34 -23.68
CA ASN A 52 -5.11 6.29 -22.69
C ASN A 52 -5.77 6.73 -21.37
N PRO A 53 -5.76 5.89 -20.31
CA PRO A 53 -6.37 6.24 -19.02
C PRO A 53 -5.82 7.53 -18.40
N ARG A 54 -4.53 7.82 -18.60
CA ARG A 54 -3.87 9.03 -18.08
C ARG A 54 -4.33 10.28 -18.82
N TRP A 55 -4.34 10.25 -20.15
CA TRP A 55 -4.88 11.34 -20.96
C TRP A 55 -6.33 11.66 -20.56
N LEU A 56 -7.15 10.63 -20.34
CA LEU A 56 -8.54 10.80 -19.91
C LEU A 56 -8.62 11.41 -18.50
N TYR A 57 -7.73 11.03 -17.57
CA TYR A 57 -7.64 11.66 -16.25
C TYR A 57 -7.28 13.15 -16.34
N ASP A 58 -6.32 13.51 -17.19
CA ASP A 58 -5.82 14.87 -17.32
C ASP A 58 -6.83 15.80 -18.03
N ASN A 59 -7.61 15.27 -18.98
CA ASN A 59 -8.57 16.06 -19.77
C ASN A 59 -10.02 15.97 -19.26
N ASN A 60 -10.39 14.90 -18.54
CA ASN A 60 -11.74 14.71 -17.97
C ASN A 60 -11.72 13.80 -16.74
N LYS A 61 -11.21 14.36 -15.63
CA LYS A 61 -11.08 13.67 -14.34
C LYS A 61 -12.40 13.05 -13.84
N SER A 62 -13.54 13.69 -14.10
CA SER A 62 -14.86 13.20 -13.64
C SER A 62 -15.32 11.96 -14.40
N LEU A 63 -15.13 11.94 -15.73
CA LEU A 63 -15.42 10.77 -16.57
C LEU A 63 -14.47 9.61 -16.25
N TYR A 64 -13.16 9.89 -16.12
CA TYR A 64 -12.19 8.89 -15.68
C TYR A 64 -12.59 8.24 -14.35
N THR A 65 -12.96 9.04 -13.35
CA THR A 65 -13.27 8.52 -12.00
C THR A 65 -14.52 7.65 -12.01
N ARG A 66 -15.53 7.99 -12.82
CA ARG A 66 -16.75 7.18 -12.98
C ARG A 66 -16.45 5.85 -13.67
N ILE A 67 -15.68 5.86 -14.76
CA ILE A 67 -15.26 4.64 -15.45
C ILE A 67 -14.44 3.75 -14.52
N LYS A 68 -13.46 4.33 -13.81
CA LYS A 68 -12.63 3.63 -12.83
C LYS A 68 -13.47 2.95 -11.74
N ARG A 69 -14.50 3.63 -11.24
CA ARG A 69 -15.42 3.10 -10.23
C ARG A 69 -16.26 1.94 -10.78
N LEU A 70 -16.81 2.10 -11.98
CA LEU A 70 -17.61 1.05 -12.62
C LEU A 70 -16.80 -0.24 -12.83
N LEU A 71 -15.56 -0.09 -13.29
CA LEU A 71 -14.66 -1.21 -13.58
C LEU A 71 -13.98 -1.80 -12.33
N GLY A 72 -14.23 -1.25 -11.13
CA GLY A 72 -13.60 -1.73 -9.89
C GLY A 72 -12.07 -1.61 -9.85
N LEU A 73 -11.47 -0.69 -10.64
CA LEU A 73 -10.02 -0.64 -10.83
C LEU A 73 -9.28 -0.13 -9.58
N LYS A 74 -8.48 -0.99 -8.97
CA LYS A 74 -7.51 -0.59 -7.93
C LYS A 74 -6.30 0.08 -8.61
N GLN A 75 -6.00 1.32 -8.23
CA GLN A 75 -4.84 2.11 -8.71
C GLN A 75 -4.74 2.39 -10.22
N GLY A 76 -5.85 2.34 -10.98
CA GLY A 76 -5.85 2.66 -12.41
C GLY A 76 -5.29 1.54 -13.31
N ARG A 77 -4.97 0.38 -12.72
CA ARG A 77 -4.70 -0.86 -13.45
C ARG A 77 -5.96 -1.71 -13.45
N GLY A 78 -6.50 -1.92 -14.62
CA GLY A 78 -7.32 -3.09 -14.90
C GLY A 78 -8.06 -2.91 -16.21
N ASP A 79 -9.06 -3.74 -16.40
CA ASP A 79 -9.56 -4.04 -17.72
C ASP A 79 -10.43 -2.90 -18.28
N TRP A 80 -9.86 -2.13 -19.20
CA TRP A 80 -10.57 -1.08 -19.93
C TRP A 80 -11.34 -1.63 -21.13
N GLU A 81 -11.11 -2.89 -21.52
CA GLU A 81 -11.70 -3.52 -22.69
C GLU A 81 -13.23 -3.45 -22.72
N PRO A 82 -13.96 -3.60 -21.59
CA PRO A 82 -15.42 -3.48 -21.59
C PRO A 82 -15.94 -2.12 -22.03
N ILE A 83 -15.16 -1.04 -21.87
CA ILE A 83 -15.54 0.31 -22.32
C ILE A 83 -15.00 0.57 -23.73
N ILE A 84 -13.76 0.16 -24.00
CA ILE A 84 -13.09 0.45 -25.28
C ILE A 84 -13.71 -0.33 -26.42
N SER A 85 -14.07 -1.61 -26.21
CA SER A 85 -14.75 -2.44 -27.22
C SER A 85 -16.07 -1.82 -27.72
N GLN A 86 -16.70 -0.95 -26.92
CA GLN A 86 -17.95 -0.27 -27.24
C GLN A 86 -17.77 1.06 -27.98
N LEU A 87 -16.53 1.53 -28.16
CA LEU A 87 -16.27 2.74 -28.95
C LEU A 87 -16.22 2.42 -30.44
N ASP A 88 -16.47 3.44 -31.27
CA ASP A 88 -16.27 3.36 -32.72
C ASP A 88 -14.83 2.92 -33.05
N GLN A 89 -14.65 2.18 -34.15
CA GLN A 89 -13.37 1.61 -34.56
C GLN A 89 -12.23 2.63 -34.54
N ARG A 90 -12.47 3.84 -35.05
CA ARG A 90 -11.51 4.96 -35.01
C ARG A 90 -10.95 5.20 -33.60
N TRP A 91 -11.81 5.25 -32.58
CA TRP A 91 -11.37 5.50 -31.20
C TRP A 91 -10.67 4.29 -30.59
N ARG A 92 -11.06 3.07 -30.99
CA ARG A 92 -10.36 1.85 -30.56
C ARG A 92 -8.93 1.80 -31.10
N GLU A 93 -8.72 2.20 -32.35
CA GLU A 93 -7.39 2.26 -32.96
C GLU A 93 -6.49 3.32 -32.31
N MET A 94 -7.09 4.45 -31.88
CA MET A 94 -6.40 5.52 -31.15
C MET A 94 -6.18 5.23 -29.65
N TRP A 95 -6.80 4.16 -29.14
CA TRP A 95 -6.61 3.73 -27.76
C TRP A 95 -5.29 2.99 -27.61
N HIS A 96 -4.43 3.50 -26.74
CA HIS A 96 -3.17 2.86 -26.44
C HIS A 96 -3.01 2.62 -24.94
N LEU A 97 -3.08 1.36 -24.53
CA LEU A 97 -2.55 0.96 -23.22
C LEU A 97 -1.04 1.22 -23.13
N LYS A 98 -0.35 1.44 -24.27
CA LYS A 98 1.06 1.82 -24.33
C LYS A 98 1.39 3.16 -23.65
N GLY A 99 0.41 3.99 -23.29
CA GLY A 99 0.65 5.12 -22.38
C GLY A 99 0.83 4.74 -20.90
N LEU A 100 0.45 3.51 -20.52
CA LEU A 100 0.78 2.89 -19.22
C LEU A 100 2.07 2.08 -19.28
N ASN A 101 2.46 1.61 -20.46
CA ASN A 101 3.84 1.24 -20.74
C ASN A 101 4.62 2.52 -21.03
N THR A 102 4.86 3.36 -20.01
CA THR A 102 6.17 4.02 -19.99
C THR A 102 7.15 2.87 -20.21
N LYS A 103 7.78 2.80 -21.40
CA LYS A 103 8.87 1.87 -21.69
C LYS A 103 9.64 1.78 -20.39
N LYS A 104 9.60 0.62 -19.73
CA LYS A 104 10.20 0.49 -18.40
C LYS A 104 11.67 0.76 -18.66
N LEU A 105 12.08 2.00 -18.41
CA LEU A 105 13.41 2.41 -18.73
C LEU A 105 14.32 1.51 -17.93
N THR A 106 15.36 1.05 -18.59
CA THR A 106 16.44 0.32 -17.94
C THR A 106 17.05 1.21 -16.85
N LEU A 107 17.77 0.59 -15.91
CA LEU A 107 18.52 1.37 -14.92
C LEU A 107 19.43 2.39 -15.62
N GLN A 108 20.12 1.94 -16.67
CA GLN A 108 21.03 2.76 -17.48
C GLN A 108 20.33 3.99 -18.09
N GLU A 109 19.14 3.83 -18.68
CA GLU A 109 18.38 4.95 -19.23
C GLU A 109 17.95 5.97 -18.14
N ASN A 110 17.56 5.50 -16.94
CA ASN A 110 17.23 6.42 -15.84
C ASN A 110 18.48 7.08 -15.25
N VAL A 111 19.61 6.39 -15.20
CA VAL A 111 20.89 6.95 -14.73
C VAL A 111 21.43 7.98 -15.72
N ALA A 112 21.26 7.75 -17.03
CA ALA A 112 21.59 8.74 -18.06
C ALA A 112 20.77 10.03 -17.88
N GLU A 113 19.46 9.92 -17.65
CA GLU A 113 18.59 11.07 -17.36
C GLU A 113 18.99 11.77 -16.05
N LEU A 114 19.41 11.01 -15.01
CA LEU A 114 19.97 11.58 -13.79
C LEU A 114 21.27 12.35 -14.07
N ARG A 115 22.15 11.82 -14.93
CA ARG A 115 23.40 12.48 -15.32
C ARG A 115 23.13 13.80 -16.04
N GLU A 116 22.20 13.82 -16.98
CA GLU A 116 21.78 15.06 -17.64
C GLU A 116 21.26 16.09 -16.63
N LEU A 117 20.48 15.65 -15.64
CA LEU A 117 19.98 16.50 -14.56
C LEU A 117 21.14 17.06 -13.70
N LEU A 118 22.14 16.24 -13.39
CA LEU A 118 23.32 16.62 -12.63
C LEU A 118 24.21 17.60 -13.40
N ILE A 119 24.44 17.38 -14.69
CA ILE A 119 25.19 18.30 -15.56
C ILE A 119 24.46 19.65 -15.64
N LYS A 120 23.14 19.61 -15.86
CA LYS A 120 22.30 20.81 -16.02
C LYS A 120 22.30 21.70 -14.78
N HIS A 121 22.23 21.10 -13.59
CA HIS A 121 22.13 21.85 -12.33
C HIS A 121 23.47 22.01 -11.60
N ASN A 122 24.49 21.22 -11.97
CA ASN A 122 25.82 21.14 -11.36
C ASN A 122 25.80 21.29 -9.83
N PRO A 123 25.02 20.48 -9.09
CA PRO A 123 24.93 20.64 -7.65
C PRO A 123 26.28 20.35 -6.99
N THR A 124 26.62 21.11 -5.94
CA THR A 124 27.78 20.82 -5.08
C THR A 124 27.58 19.50 -4.35
N LEU A 125 26.35 19.22 -3.93
CA LEU A 125 25.93 17.99 -3.28
C LEU A 125 24.52 17.63 -3.75
N PHE A 126 24.25 16.35 -3.94
CA PHE A 126 22.92 15.84 -4.27
C PHE A 126 22.55 14.64 -3.41
N SER A 127 21.26 14.35 -3.31
CA SER A 127 20.69 13.30 -2.45
C SER A 127 19.35 12.83 -3.04
N PRO A 128 18.75 11.74 -2.55
CA PRO A 128 17.41 11.33 -2.99
C PRO A 128 16.37 12.44 -2.91
N ARG A 129 16.42 13.25 -1.83
CA ARG A 129 15.51 14.39 -1.62
C ARG A 129 15.77 15.53 -2.60
N TRP A 130 17.02 15.72 -3.02
CA TRP A 130 17.35 16.67 -4.07
C TRP A 130 16.74 16.22 -5.41
N ILE A 131 16.91 14.94 -5.78
CA ILE A 131 16.32 14.38 -7.00
C ILE A 131 14.80 14.51 -6.97
N GLU A 132 14.14 14.19 -5.85
CA GLU A 132 12.68 14.33 -5.70
C GLU A 132 12.19 15.77 -5.94
N LYS A 133 12.94 16.76 -5.44
CA LYS A 133 12.59 18.18 -5.59
C LYS A 133 12.85 18.70 -7.01
N THR A 134 13.94 18.25 -7.64
CA THR A 134 14.35 18.71 -8.96
C THR A 134 13.57 18.00 -10.07
N ASP A 135 13.43 16.67 -9.97
CA ASP A 135 12.66 15.83 -10.87
C ASP A 135 12.00 14.64 -10.12
N ASN A 136 10.77 14.87 -9.66
CA ASN A 136 9.96 13.86 -8.99
C ASN A 136 9.61 12.66 -9.90
N ARG A 137 9.55 12.84 -11.22
CA ARG A 137 9.23 11.75 -12.15
C ARG A 137 10.40 10.78 -12.24
N LEU A 138 11.62 11.31 -12.38
CA LEU A 138 12.85 10.53 -12.34
C LEU A 138 13.01 9.85 -10.97
N TYR A 139 12.84 10.59 -9.87
CA TYR A 139 12.88 10.02 -8.52
C TYR A 139 11.95 8.81 -8.36
N ARG A 140 10.68 8.92 -8.78
CA ARG A 140 9.71 7.83 -8.72
C ARG A 140 10.10 6.60 -9.54
N ARG A 141 10.85 6.78 -10.64
CA ARG A 141 11.39 5.66 -11.42
C ARG A 141 12.54 4.99 -10.68
N LEU A 142 13.46 5.80 -10.15
CA LEU A 142 14.63 5.33 -9.41
C LEU A 142 14.28 4.55 -8.13
N VAL A 143 13.26 4.96 -7.37
CA VAL A 143 12.82 4.23 -6.15
C VAL A 143 12.21 2.84 -6.40
N ASN A 144 12.08 2.42 -7.67
CA ASN A 144 11.68 1.06 -8.02
C ASN A 144 12.88 0.08 -8.08
N TYR A 145 14.12 0.58 -8.10
CA TYR A 145 15.31 -0.27 -7.99
C TYR A 145 15.56 -0.56 -6.51
N ARG A 146 15.21 -1.76 -6.09
CA ARG A 146 15.24 -2.20 -4.69
C ARG A 146 16.12 -3.42 -4.53
N ASP A 147 16.78 -3.50 -3.39
CA ASP A 147 17.56 -4.66 -2.99
C ASP A 147 16.67 -5.85 -2.60
N LYS A 148 17.29 -6.93 -2.12
CA LYS A 148 16.61 -8.14 -1.64
C LYS A 148 15.72 -7.89 -0.43
N GLU A 149 15.96 -6.81 0.32
CA GLU A 149 15.21 -6.41 1.52
C GLU A 149 14.05 -5.46 1.17
N GLY A 150 13.91 -5.09 -0.11
CA GLY A 150 12.89 -4.17 -0.59
C GLY A 150 13.19 -2.71 -0.27
N VAL A 151 14.40 -2.38 0.16
CA VAL A 151 14.89 -1.00 0.35
C VAL A 151 15.44 -0.48 -0.98
N VAL A 152 15.33 0.82 -1.23
CA VAL A 152 15.84 1.41 -2.48
C VAL A 152 17.36 1.30 -2.50
N ASP A 153 17.90 0.63 -3.51
CA ASP A 153 19.34 0.41 -3.66
C ASP A 153 19.99 1.63 -4.33
N TRP A 154 20.16 2.68 -3.53
CA TRP A 154 20.87 3.88 -3.98
C TRP A 154 22.34 3.60 -4.30
N GLY A 155 22.94 2.57 -3.70
CA GLY A 155 24.32 2.17 -4.02
C GLY A 155 24.44 1.71 -5.46
N MET A 156 23.51 0.86 -5.91
CA MET A 156 23.42 0.43 -7.32
C MET A 156 23.18 1.62 -8.26
N ILE A 157 22.22 2.51 -7.94
CA ILE A 157 21.89 3.65 -8.81
C ILE A 157 23.08 4.62 -8.94
N VAL A 158 23.72 4.94 -7.82
CA VAL A 158 24.81 5.92 -7.77
C VAL A 158 26.11 5.31 -8.30
N GLY A 159 26.32 4.00 -8.11
CA GLY A 159 27.47 3.28 -8.67
C GLY A 159 27.52 3.22 -10.20
N GLU A 160 26.39 3.47 -10.88
CA GLU A 160 26.32 3.61 -12.34
C GLU A 160 26.62 5.05 -12.83
N LEU A 161 26.79 6.01 -11.92
CA LEU A 161 27.25 7.36 -12.26
C LEU A 161 28.77 7.39 -12.44
N GLU A 162 29.25 8.41 -13.12
CA GLU A 162 30.68 8.66 -13.28
C GLU A 162 31.34 9.05 -11.94
N ASP A 163 32.61 8.72 -11.78
CA ASP A 163 33.36 8.89 -10.52
C ASP A 163 33.34 10.34 -9.98
N GLU A 164 33.17 11.34 -10.85
CA GLU A 164 33.07 12.75 -10.46
C GLU A 164 31.83 13.09 -9.61
N TRP A 165 30.76 12.29 -9.73
CA TRP A 165 29.51 12.50 -8.99
C TRP A 165 29.50 11.77 -7.65
N LEU A 166 30.25 10.68 -7.50
CA LEU A 166 30.26 9.87 -6.26
C LEU A 166 30.61 10.69 -5.00
N PRO A 167 31.64 11.56 -4.99
CA PRO A 167 31.97 12.39 -3.82
C PRO A 167 30.90 13.44 -3.48
N ARG A 168 30.06 13.80 -4.46
CA ARG A 168 28.98 14.77 -4.29
C ARG A 168 27.68 14.12 -3.81
N TRP A 169 27.60 12.78 -3.86
CA TRP A 169 26.47 12.06 -3.34
C TRP A 169 26.44 12.14 -1.82
N LYS A 170 25.39 12.75 -1.28
CA LYS A 170 24.99 12.56 0.10
C LYS A 170 23.87 11.55 0.11
N HIS A 171 24.13 10.43 0.77
CA HIS A 171 23.05 9.60 1.27
C HIS A 171 22.01 10.52 1.91
N ALA A 172 20.73 10.30 1.62
CA ALA A 172 19.68 10.92 2.41
C ALA A 172 20.12 10.78 3.87
N PRO A 173 20.15 11.86 4.67
CA PRO A 173 20.61 11.78 6.03
C PRO A 173 19.94 10.56 6.64
N PRO A 174 20.71 9.65 7.29
CA PRO A 174 20.16 8.42 7.81
C PRO A 174 18.87 8.78 8.51
N ARG A 175 17.78 8.06 8.18
CA ARG A 175 16.48 8.33 8.79
C ARG A 175 16.74 8.42 10.28
N LYS A 176 16.61 9.62 10.83
CA LYS A 176 17.00 9.88 12.20
C LYS A 176 16.28 8.85 13.04
N LYS A 177 17.06 8.04 13.75
CA LYS A 177 16.49 6.96 14.54
C LYS A 177 15.78 7.57 15.74
N LEU A 178 14.96 6.80 16.44
CA LEU A 178 14.24 7.33 17.60
C LEU A 178 15.22 7.89 18.64
N GLU A 179 16.36 7.22 18.77
CA GLU A 179 17.47 7.56 19.66
C GLU A 179 18.06 8.96 19.38
N ASP A 180 17.96 9.44 18.13
CA ASP A 180 18.44 10.78 17.76
C ASP A 180 17.54 11.91 18.28
N TYR A 181 16.33 11.58 18.73
CA TYR A 181 15.35 12.53 19.29
C TYR A 181 15.10 12.33 20.78
N LEU A 182 15.62 11.24 21.35
CA LEU A 182 15.54 11.04 22.78
C LEU A 182 16.34 12.17 23.47
N PRO A 183 15.78 12.79 24.51
CA PRO A 183 16.52 13.70 25.35
C PRO A 183 17.78 13.02 25.88
N LYS A 184 18.91 13.73 25.84
CA LYS A 184 20.21 13.19 26.30
C LYS A 184 20.16 12.76 27.77
N GLU A 185 19.43 13.53 28.56
CA GLU A 185 19.18 13.26 29.96
C GLU A 185 17.74 12.77 30.08
N GLN A 186 17.58 11.63 30.73
CA GLN A 186 16.28 11.03 30.98
C GLN A 186 16.08 10.93 32.49
N TYR A 187 14.88 11.28 32.95
CA TYR A 187 14.53 11.28 34.36
C TYR A 187 13.16 10.63 34.59
N THR A 188 12.85 10.35 35.85
CA THR A 188 11.58 9.78 36.32
C THR A 188 11.03 10.70 37.38
N ASP A 189 9.86 11.27 37.13
CA ASP A 189 9.13 12.09 38.10
C ASP A 189 7.63 11.89 37.88
N THR A 190 7.02 11.09 38.75
CA THR A 190 5.58 10.79 38.70
C THR A 190 4.74 11.98 39.16
N LYS A 191 5.29 12.89 39.98
CA LYS A 191 4.54 14.04 40.48
C LYS A 191 4.23 15.03 39.36
N GLU A 192 5.18 15.30 38.46
CA GLU A 192 4.94 16.15 37.28
C GLU A 192 3.80 15.60 36.41
N ILE A 193 3.69 14.27 36.33
CA ILE A 193 2.65 13.59 35.56
C ILE A 193 1.30 13.71 36.27
N ASP A 194 1.27 13.47 37.58
CA ASP A 194 0.05 13.61 38.37
C ASP A 194 -0.48 15.05 38.33
N ASP A 195 0.42 16.04 38.42
CA ASP A 195 0.07 17.45 38.28
C ASP A 195 -0.48 17.77 36.89
N ALA A 196 0.13 17.22 35.82
CA ALA A 196 -0.36 17.38 34.45
C ALA A 196 -1.71 16.69 34.22
N ILE A 197 -1.91 15.48 34.74
CA ILE A 197 -3.19 14.75 34.67
C ILE A 197 -4.27 15.52 35.42
N LYS A 198 -3.96 16.01 36.63
CA LYS A 198 -4.92 16.78 37.44
C LYS A 198 -5.32 18.07 36.76
N ALA A 199 -4.38 18.77 36.11
CA ALA A 199 -4.66 19.99 35.36
C ALA A 199 -5.53 19.74 34.11
N HIS A 200 -5.45 18.55 33.52
CA HIS A 200 -6.13 18.19 32.27
C HIS A 200 -7.03 16.96 32.42
N ASN A 201 -7.68 16.79 33.57
CA ASN A 201 -8.42 15.57 33.91
C ASN A 201 -9.57 15.27 32.91
N ASN A 202 -10.29 16.32 32.49
CA ASN A 202 -11.34 16.18 31.49
C ASN A 202 -10.76 15.73 30.14
N GLY A 203 -9.57 16.23 29.75
CA GLY A 203 -8.90 15.83 28.51
C GLY A 203 -8.52 14.34 28.48
N LEU A 204 -8.14 13.76 29.62
CA LEU A 204 -7.90 12.31 29.73
C LEU A 204 -9.19 11.51 29.50
N VAL A 205 -10.29 11.91 30.14
CA VAL A 205 -11.59 11.25 29.98
C VAL A 205 -12.06 11.38 28.52
N ASN A 206 -11.95 12.58 27.95
CA ASN A 206 -12.34 12.82 26.56
C ASN A 206 -11.47 12.02 25.59
N LEU A 207 -10.17 11.86 25.84
CA LEU A 207 -9.31 11.04 24.99
C LEU A 207 -9.82 9.60 24.84
N LEU A 208 -10.42 9.04 25.89
CA LEU A 208 -10.90 7.65 25.93
C LEU A 208 -12.34 7.49 25.43
N ILE A 209 -13.15 8.55 25.43
CA ILE A 209 -14.59 8.47 25.10
C ILE A 209 -14.89 9.16 23.77
N ALA A 210 -14.05 10.07 23.30
CA ALA A 210 -14.36 10.90 22.15
C ALA A 210 -14.50 10.07 20.87
N GLU A 211 -15.70 10.14 20.27
CA GLU A 211 -15.96 9.59 18.95
C GLU A 211 -15.17 10.33 17.86
N ASP A 212 -14.82 11.60 18.10
CA ASP A 212 -13.95 12.39 17.24
C ASP A 212 -12.65 12.82 17.93
N PHE A 213 -11.53 12.68 17.22
CA PHE A 213 -10.21 13.16 17.69
C PHE A 213 -10.07 14.68 17.52
N ALA A 214 -11.19 15.39 17.52
CA ALA A 214 -11.27 16.82 17.38
C ALA A 214 -11.45 17.55 18.71
N ASP A 215 -11.60 16.81 19.81
CA ASP A 215 -11.65 17.36 21.15
C ASP A 215 -10.38 18.13 21.52
N LYS A 216 -10.57 19.38 21.92
CA LYS A 216 -9.47 20.30 22.26
C LYS A 216 -8.81 19.94 23.60
N GLU A 217 -9.59 19.49 24.58
CA GLU A 217 -9.10 19.14 25.91
C GLU A 217 -8.23 17.88 25.85
N ALA A 218 -8.63 16.90 25.04
CA ALA A 218 -7.82 15.69 24.78
C ALA A 218 -6.47 16.03 24.11
N ASP A 219 -6.45 16.97 23.16
CA ASP A 219 -5.20 17.43 22.53
C ASP A 219 -4.30 18.17 23.52
N GLU A 220 -4.87 19.02 24.39
CA GLU A 220 -4.13 19.72 25.44
C GLU A 220 -3.52 18.76 26.46
N PHE A 221 -4.28 17.74 26.89
CA PHE A 221 -3.79 16.64 27.73
C PHE A 221 -2.59 15.93 27.07
N CYS A 222 -2.73 15.52 25.81
CA CYS A 222 -1.64 14.87 25.08
C CYS A 222 -0.40 15.78 25.01
N ARG A 223 -0.58 17.06 24.67
CA ARG A 223 0.52 18.03 24.59
C ARG A 223 1.24 18.23 25.91
N ALA A 224 0.53 18.24 27.04
CA ALA A 224 1.13 18.36 28.37
C ALA A 224 2.12 17.20 28.61
N LEU A 225 1.70 15.96 28.36
CA LEU A 225 2.57 14.79 28.51
C LEU A 225 3.69 14.74 27.48
N ILE A 226 3.43 15.14 26.22
CA ILE A 226 4.47 15.23 25.18
C ILE A 226 5.59 16.18 25.60
N ARG A 227 5.26 17.34 26.20
CA ARG A 227 6.28 18.29 26.66
C ARG A 227 7.16 17.70 27.75
N LEU A 228 6.57 16.98 28.71
CA LEU A 228 7.34 16.29 29.75
C LEU A 228 8.22 15.18 29.14
N ALA A 229 7.67 14.37 28.25
CA ALA A 229 8.40 13.33 27.52
C ALA A 229 9.58 13.89 26.72
N GLN A 230 9.37 15.00 26.00
CA GLN A 230 10.39 15.70 25.22
C GLN A 230 11.44 16.41 26.08
N LYS A 231 11.16 16.67 27.36
CA LYS A 231 12.15 17.15 28.34
C LYS A 231 12.98 16.01 28.96
N GLY A 232 12.56 14.75 28.79
CA GLY A 232 13.28 13.58 29.27
C GLY A 232 12.53 12.75 30.30
N ASN A 233 11.28 13.12 30.66
CA ASN A 233 10.49 12.34 31.62
C ASN A 233 10.03 11.00 30.98
N LYS A 234 10.64 9.90 31.41
CA LYS A 234 10.34 8.54 30.90
C LYS A 234 8.93 8.10 31.25
N ASP A 235 8.51 8.38 32.48
CA ASP A 235 7.20 7.97 32.98
C ASP A 235 6.09 8.68 32.20
N ALA A 236 6.31 9.94 31.78
CA ALA A 236 5.37 10.68 30.95
C ALA A 236 5.23 10.04 29.55
N THR A 237 6.33 9.56 29.00
CA THR A 237 6.36 8.84 27.71
C THR A 237 5.55 7.54 27.80
N GLU A 238 5.83 6.71 28.81
CA GLU A 238 5.13 5.44 29.01
C GLU A 238 3.65 5.66 29.30
N ARG A 239 3.32 6.64 30.16
CA ARG A 239 1.94 6.98 30.48
C ARG A 239 1.16 7.42 29.25
N LEU A 240 1.73 8.30 28.42
CA LEU A 240 1.10 8.74 27.18
C LEU A 240 0.97 7.58 26.18
N LEU A 241 2.00 6.73 26.05
CA LEU A 241 1.93 5.55 25.19
C LEU A 241 0.78 4.64 25.58
N ASP A 242 0.60 4.36 26.86
CA ASP A 242 -0.48 3.49 27.33
C ASP A 242 -1.85 4.06 27.02
N GLN A 243 -2.07 5.36 27.27
CA GLN A 243 -3.36 6.01 26.97
C GLN A 243 -3.67 6.03 25.48
N VAL A 244 -2.69 6.40 24.65
CA VAL A 244 -2.86 6.42 23.19
C VAL A 244 -3.04 5.00 22.65
N MET A 245 -2.40 4.00 23.25
CA MET A 245 -2.51 2.60 22.80
C MET A 245 -3.92 2.04 22.97
N ILE A 246 -4.67 2.47 23.99
CA ILE A 246 -6.08 2.09 24.18
C ILE A 246 -6.91 2.53 22.97
N VAL A 247 -6.83 3.82 22.61
CA VAL A 247 -7.54 4.37 21.44
C VAL A 247 -7.07 3.69 20.14
N VAL A 248 -5.76 3.43 20.03
CA VAL A 248 -5.19 2.76 18.85
C VAL A 248 -5.67 1.30 18.74
N GLN A 249 -5.95 0.60 19.84
CA GLN A 249 -6.53 -0.74 19.80
C GLN A 249 -7.94 -0.73 19.19
N GLU A 250 -8.77 0.23 19.57
CA GLU A 250 -10.10 0.42 18.95
C GLU A 250 -9.97 0.68 17.45
N TRP A 251 -9.01 1.51 17.03
CA TRP A 251 -8.73 1.72 15.60
C TRP A 251 -8.27 0.47 14.87
N MET A 252 -7.55 -0.44 15.54
CA MET A 252 -7.18 -1.72 14.93
C MET A 252 -8.40 -2.59 14.68
N ASP A 253 -9.42 -2.50 15.54
CA ASP A 253 -10.68 -3.22 15.40
C ASP A 253 -11.58 -2.59 14.33
N GLU A 254 -11.64 -1.26 14.26
CA GLU A 254 -12.50 -0.52 13.34
C GLU A 254 -11.92 -0.43 11.91
N TYR A 255 -10.62 -0.16 11.77
CA TYR A 255 -10.00 0.11 10.47
C TYR A 255 -9.24 -1.08 9.90
N GLU A 256 -9.72 -1.60 8.76
CA GLU A 256 -9.11 -2.74 8.06
C GLU A 256 -7.63 -2.51 7.70
N ASP A 257 -7.23 -1.27 7.39
CA ASP A 257 -5.84 -0.94 7.08
C ASP A 257 -4.93 -0.88 8.32
N MET A 258 -5.50 -0.86 9.52
CA MET A 258 -4.76 -0.92 10.78
C MET A 258 -4.74 -2.29 11.44
N ALA A 259 -5.58 -3.24 11.01
CA ALA A 259 -5.65 -4.59 11.55
C ALA A 259 -4.29 -5.34 11.57
N VAL A 260 -3.34 -4.95 10.71
CA VAL A 260 -1.96 -5.49 10.70
C VAL A 260 -1.23 -5.32 12.04
N TYR A 261 -1.58 -4.30 12.82
CA TYR A 261 -0.97 -4.05 14.12
C TYR A 261 -1.51 -4.96 15.24
N LYS A 262 -2.64 -5.66 15.06
CA LYS A 262 -3.16 -6.61 16.07
C LYS A 262 -2.13 -7.68 16.41
N ASN A 263 -1.41 -8.13 15.38
CA ASN A 263 -0.34 -9.13 15.50
C ASN A 263 1.04 -8.49 15.72
N ASN A 264 1.12 -7.16 15.80
CA ASN A 264 2.37 -6.42 15.93
C ASN A 264 2.19 -5.13 16.75
N THR A 265 1.69 -5.30 17.98
CA THR A 265 1.44 -4.19 18.92
C THR A 265 2.71 -3.42 19.24
N ARG A 266 3.87 -4.09 19.28
CA ARG A 266 5.19 -3.45 19.41
C ARG A 266 5.44 -2.43 18.30
N ALA A 267 5.17 -2.77 17.03
CA ALA A 267 5.38 -1.83 15.93
C ALA A 267 4.43 -0.63 15.99
N ALA A 268 3.22 -0.79 16.55
CA ALA A 268 2.32 0.33 16.83
C ALA A 268 2.91 1.22 17.93
N ARG A 269 3.30 0.65 19.07
CA ARG A 269 3.93 1.36 20.20
C ARG A 269 5.17 2.14 19.77
N ASP A 270 6.06 1.53 18.99
CA ASP A 270 7.25 2.19 18.43
C ASP A 270 6.89 3.37 17.52
N THR A 271 5.76 3.29 16.81
CA THR A 271 5.28 4.37 15.94
C THR A 271 4.72 5.52 16.75
N ILE A 272 3.94 5.22 17.78
CA ILE A 272 3.39 6.23 18.70
C ILE A 272 4.54 6.93 19.43
N SER A 273 5.54 6.17 19.91
CA SER A 273 6.71 6.72 20.60
C SER A 273 7.45 7.71 19.69
N ARG A 274 7.66 7.37 18.41
CA ARG A 274 8.17 8.34 17.43
C ARG A 274 7.25 9.55 17.33
N CYS A 275 5.94 9.37 17.19
CA CYS A 275 5.04 10.52 17.14
C CYS A 275 5.22 11.47 18.33
N VAL A 276 5.41 10.96 19.56
CA VAL A 276 5.67 11.79 20.75
C VAL A 276 6.89 12.69 20.57
N TYR A 277 8.04 12.15 20.15
CA TYR A 277 9.27 12.95 20.04
C TYR A 277 9.35 13.81 18.77
N TYR A 278 8.62 13.45 17.72
CA TYR A 278 8.61 14.19 16.46
C TYR A 278 7.52 15.28 16.40
N PHE A 279 6.55 15.26 17.31
CA PHE A 279 5.46 16.22 17.31
C PHE A 279 5.88 17.58 17.87
N GLU A 280 5.73 18.64 17.08
CA GLU A 280 6.07 20.01 17.48
C GLU A 280 5.00 20.59 18.42
N SER A 281 5.07 20.25 19.70
CA SER A 281 4.02 20.54 20.69
C SER A 281 3.73 22.04 20.91
N GLU A 282 4.69 22.92 20.65
CA GLU A 282 4.58 24.37 20.85
C GLU A 282 4.08 25.14 19.62
N ASN A 283 4.49 24.72 18.41
CA ASN A 283 4.27 25.50 17.18
C ASN A 283 3.32 24.82 16.18
N SER A 284 2.91 23.57 16.44
CA SER A 284 2.03 22.84 15.54
C SER A 284 0.56 23.23 15.73
N THR A 285 -0.05 23.70 14.64
CA THR A 285 -1.52 23.82 14.50
C THR A 285 -2.21 22.47 14.35
N SER A 286 -1.45 21.41 14.04
CA SER A 286 -1.99 20.05 13.92
C SER A 286 -2.19 19.43 15.29
N ARG A 287 -3.28 18.69 15.47
CA ARG A 287 -3.59 17.91 16.68
C ARG A 287 -2.82 16.59 16.70
N PHE A 288 -2.52 16.10 17.90
CA PHE A 288 -1.68 14.93 18.11
C PHE A 288 -2.35 13.62 17.66
N MET A 289 -3.59 13.36 18.06
CA MET A 289 -4.26 12.09 17.72
C MET A 289 -4.47 11.88 16.20
N PRO A 290 -4.94 12.89 15.43
CA PRO A 290 -4.94 12.79 13.96
C PRO A 290 -3.55 12.57 13.35
N TYR A 291 -2.50 13.14 13.95
CA TYR A 291 -1.12 12.92 13.53
C TYR A 291 -0.65 11.48 13.80
N VAL A 292 -1.00 10.90 14.96
CA VAL A 292 -0.75 9.48 15.28
C VAL A 292 -1.47 8.57 14.30
N LEU A 293 -2.77 8.76 14.09
CA LEU A 293 -3.58 7.97 13.15
C LEU A 293 -2.97 7.99 11.73
N LYS A 294 -2.64 9.18 11.22
CA LYS A 294 -2.01 9.34 9.91
C LYS A 294 -0.68 8.58 9.82
N SER A 295 0.14 8.67 10.86
CA SER A 295 1.46 8.02 10.92
C SER A 295 1.34 6.49 10.95
N LEU A 296 0.42 5.96 11.75
CA LEU A 296 0.13 4.52 11.81
C LEU A 296 -0.36 3.98 10.47
N ARG A 297 -1.31 4.65 9.82
CA ARG A 297 -1.83 4.24 8.49
C ARG A 297 -0.76 4.32 7.41
N LEU A 298 0.08 5.34 7.42
CA LEU A 298 1.20 5.44 6.48
C LEU A 298 2.19 4.28 6.65
N LYS A 299 2.53 3.93 7.89
CA LYS A 299 3.42 2.81 8.17
C LYS A 299 2.78 1.46 7.88
N ALA A 300 1.48 1.29 8.14
CA ALA A 300 0.73 0.07 7.82
C ALA A 300 0.71 -0.25 6.32
N LYS A 301 0.66 0.77 5.44
CA LYS A 301 0.77 0.59 3.99
C LYS A 301 2.07 -0.07 3.54
N GLY A 302 3.14 0.05 4.34
CA GLY A 302 4.42 -0.61 4.08
C GLY A 302 4.55 -1.99 4.73
N MET A 303 3.58 -2.39 5.55
CA MET A 303 3.58 -3.70 6.21
C MET A 303 2.89 -4.73 5.34
N GLN A 304 3.46 -5.92 5.27
CA GLN A 304 2.82 -7.04 4.61
C GLN A 304 1.62 -7.46 5.47
N LYS A 305 0.42 -7.48 4.88
CA LYS A 305 -0.76 -8.04 5.55
C LYS A 305 -0.45 -9.52 5.84
N GLN A 306 -0.20 -9.84 7.11
CA GLN A 306 -0.23 -11.22 7.55
C GLN A 306 -1.69 -11.64 7.48
N ILE A 307 -2.05 -12.36 6.43
CA ILE A 307 -3.34 -13.04 6.38
C ILE A 307 -3.20 -14.16 7.41
N PRO A 308 -3.90 -14.10 8.56
CA PRO A 308 -3.89 -15.22 9.48
C PRO A 308 -4.41 -16.41 8.67
N LYS A 309 -3.52 -17.35 8.35
CA LYS A 309 -3.95 -18.61 7.76
C LYS A 309 -4.71 -19.31 8.87
N SER A 310 -6.01 -19.51 8.65
CA SER A 310 -6.80 -20.30 9.59
C SER A 310 -6.17 -21.68 9.67
N LEU A 311 -5.84 -22.13 10.88
CA LEU A 311 -5.34 -23.48 11.10
C LEU A 311 -6.40 -24.54 10.74
N ASP A 312 -7.67 -24.12 10.73
CA ASP A 312 -8.84 -24.91 10.37
C ASP A 312 -9.16 -24.87 8.86
N GLN A 313 -8.40 -24.11 8.05
CA GLN A 313 -8.57 -24.19 6.61
C GLN A 313 -8.01 -25.53 6.10
N ASN A 314 -8.91 -26.35 5.53
CA ASN A 314 -8.55 -27.57 4.80
C ASN A 314 -7.51 -27.26 3.73
N LEU A 315 -6.38 -27.96 3.78
CA LEU A 315 -5.36 -27.88 2.74
C LEU A 315 -5.77 -28.78 1.56
N GLY A 316 -6.57 -28.21 0.66
CA GLY A 316 -7.07 -28.87 -0.56
C GLY A 316 -8.01 -30.05 -0.27
N ASP A 317 -8.20 -30.91 -1.26
CA ASP A 317 -9.12 -32.06 -1.21
C ASP A 317 -8.68 -33.18 -0.26
N SER A 318 -7.51 -33.02 0.38
CA SER A 318 -6.94 -34.04 1.27
C SER A 318 -7.70 -34.20 2.59
N GLY A 319 -8.59 -33.24 2.93
CA GLY A 319 -9.33 -33.22 4.20
C GLY A 319 -8.44 -33.05 5.44
N LYS A 320 -7.15 -32.72 5.27
CA LYS A 320 -6.22 -32.48 6.37
C LYS A 320 -6.19 -31.01 6.72
N ASN A 321 -6.22 -30.75 8.03
CA ASN A 321 -6.16 -29.39 8.56
C ASN A 321 -4.70 -28.94 8.63
N GLN A 322 -4.49 -27.62 8.63
CA GLN A 322 -3.15 -27.06 8.80
C GLN A 322 -2.53 -27.44 10.15
N TYR A 323 -3.37 -27.69 11.16
CA TYR A 323 -2.94 -28.16 12.47
C TYR A 323 -2.24 -29.53 12.42
N ASP A 324 -2.63 -30.42 11.50
CA ASP A 324 -2.01 -31.75 11.35
C ASP A 324 -0.55 -31.69 10.87
N GLN A 325 -0.10 -30.52 10.41
CA GLN A 325 1.27 -30.25 9.98
C GLN A 325 2.12 -29.63 11.09
N ILE A 326 1.51 -29.26 12.23
CA ILE A 326 2.24 -28.71 13.37
C ILE A 326 2.70 -29.89 14.24
N GLY A 327 4.01 -30.11 14.29
CA GLY A 327 4.61 -31.09 15.20
C GLY A 327 5.71 -30.46 16.05
N ARG A 328 6.09 -31.12 17.14
CA ARG A 328 7.33 -30.79 17.84
C ARG A 328 8.49 -31.51 17.17
N ASP A 329 9.50 -30.74 16.82
CA ASP A 329 10.79 -31.27 16.41
C ASP A 329 11.36 -32.11 17.57
N PRO A 330 11.64 -33.40 17.35
CA PRO A 330 12.03 -34.31 18.43
C PRO A 330 13.42 -34.02 18.99
N GLU A 331 14.29 -33.31 18.26
CA GLU A 331 15.64 -32.99 18.69
C GLU A 331 15.70 -31.67 19.47
N THR A 332 14.93 -30.67 19.02
CA THR A 332 15.00 -29.31 19.59
C THR A 332 13.84 -28.97 20.51
N GLY A 333 12.73 -29.72 20.43
CA GLY A 333 11.48 -29.41 21.13
C GLY A 333 10.72 -28.21 20.55
N GLU A 334 11.24 -27.58 19.49
CA GLU A 334 10.59 -26.45 18.82
C GLU A 334 9.35 -26.90 18.06
N VAL A 335 8.29 -26.09 18.10
CA VAL A 335 7.09 -26.32 17.31
C VAL A 335 7.36 -25.86 15.87
N ARG A 336 7.30 -26.77 14.90
CA ARG A 336 7.55 -26.50 13.48
C ARG A 336 6.37 -26.97 12.62
N ILE A 337 6.15 -26.26 11.51
CA ILE A 337 5.21 -26.69 10.47
C ILE A 337 5.99 -27.60 9.51
N PHE A 338 5.69 -28.89 9.54
CA PHE A 338 6.29 -29.86 8.63
C PHE A 338 5.60 -29.75 7.27
N ALA A 339 6.38 -29.43 6.23
CA ALA A 339 5.90 -29.57 4.87
C ALA A 339 5.42 -31.01 4.68
N SER A 340 4.18 -31.20 4.24
CA SER A 340 3.67 -32.54 3.94
C SER A 340 4.65 -33.20 2.98
N ALA A 341 5.24 -34.32 3.40
CA ALA A 341 6.13 -35.10 2.58
C ALA A 341 5.32 -35.53 1.35
N GLY A 342 5.39 -34.73 0.29
CA GLY A 342 4.88 -35.11 -1.01
C GLY A 342 5.60 -36.39 -1.35
N ARG A 343 4.89 -37.52 -1.30
CA ARG A 343 5.40 -38.79 -1.80
C ARG A 343 5.66 -38.58 -3.29
N SER A 344 6.85 -38.09 -3.63
CA SER A 344 7.37 -38.20 -4.99
C SER A 344 7.44 -39.69 -5.23
N LYS A 345 6.51 -40.22 -6.03
CA LYS A 345 6.62 -41.57 -6.57
C LYS A 345 7.92 -41.59 -7.38
N GLN A 346 9.03 -41.99 -6.76
CA GLN A 346 10.18 -42.47 -7.51
C GLN A 346 9.67 -43.68 -8.29
N ARG A 347 9.49 -43.49 -9.60
CA ARG A 347 9.31 -44.62 -10.50
C ARG A 347 10.58 -45.47 -10.40
N PRO A 348 10.49 -46.78 -10.13
CA PRO A 348 11.65 -47.64 -10.27
C PRO A 348 12.08 -47.60 -11.74
N SER A 349 13.32 -47.19 -11.97
CA SER A 349 14.01 -47.39 -13.24
C SER A 349 14.22 -48.89 -13.41
N TYR A 350 13.47 -49.48 -14.34
CA TYR A 350 13.79 -50.78 -14.93
C TYR A 350 14.60 -50.56 -16.20
#